data_AF-A0A523RAQ0-F1
#
_entry.id   AF-A0A523RAQ0-F1
#
_cell.length_a   1.000
_cell.length_b   1.000
_cell.length_c   1.000
_cell.angle_alpha   90.00
_cell.angle_beta   90.00
_cell.angle_gamma   90.00
#
_symmetry.space_group_name_H-M   'P 1'
#
loop_
_entity.id
_entity.type
_entity.pdbx_description
1 polymer ?
#
loop_
_entity_poly.entity_id
_entity_poly.type
_entity_poly.pdbx_seq_one_letter_code
_entity_poly.pdbx_strand_id
1 'polypeptide(L)'
;PLVYASCGTIAKIWPPGKGGIWLAQKMFRHLAKAHKKAFKAIKKINPDLQVSIAKNNFYYNYRTTKNPFKILGAFVAHFFWNTLFLKLIRKQLDFIGLNHYNYIDLGSKIKKIEEIHLPDGKDNKLVSDIGWEIYPPSIYYCLKELKKYNLPIYITESGVADAKDKLRKKFIHDYLEQVLRAINEGVDVQGYFYWSLLDNFEWADGFKMKFGLIEVDYKTQKRTVRESAKYYAEVCKRGILAEIK
;
A
#
# COMPACT_ATOMS: atom_id res chain seq x y z
N PRO A 1 3.63 9.20 3.23
CA PRO A 1 4.73 10.18 3.45
C PRO A 1 6.07 9.82 2.79
N LEU A 2 6.62 8.63 3.08
CA LEU A 2 7.95 8.21 2.60
C LEU A 2 8.00 7.99 1.09
N VAL A 3 6.95 7.43 0.49
CA VAL A 3 6.81 7.30 -0.97
C VAL A 3 6.95 8.68 -1.63
N TYR A 4 6.12 9.66 -1.24
CA TYR A 4 6.21 11.01 -1.79
C TYR A 4 7.60 11.65 -1.60
N ALA A 5 8.19 11.56 -0.40
CA ALA A 5 9.51 12.14 -0.14
C ALA A 5 10.62 11.47 -0.97
N SER A 6 10.59 10.14 -1.11
CA SER A 6 11.59 9.38 -1.87
C SER A 6 11.42 9.54 -3.38
N CYS A 7 10.21 9.33 -3.91
CA CYS A 7 9.90 9.50 -5.33
C CYS A 7 10.09 10.94 -5.79
N GLY A 8 9.77 11.92 -4.94
CA GLY A 8 9.90 13.35 -5.27
C GLY A 8 11.33 13.90 -5.25
N THR A 9 12.23 13.29 -4.47
CA THR A 9 13.56 13.89 -4.21
C THR A 9 14.76 12.97 -4.42
N ILE A 10 14.65 11.67 -4.11
CA ILE A 10 15.74 10.70 -4.29
C ILE A 10 15.66 10.14 -5.70
N ALA A 11 14.56 9.46 -6.03
CA ALA A 11 14.34 8.90 -7.36
C ALA A 11 13.99 9.97 -8.40
N LYS A 12 13.44 11.11 -7.96
CA LYS A 12 13.08 12.28 -8.79
C LYS A 12 12.11 11.96 -9.95
N ILE A 13 11.32 10.90 -9.80
CA ILE A 13 10.31 10.49 -10.77
C ILE A 13 8.97 11.19 -10.56
N TRP A 14 8.72 11.73 -9.37
CA TRP A 14 7.51 12.50 -9.05
C TRP A 14 7.85 13.97 -8.78
N PRO A 15 6.89 14.90 -8.89
CA PRO A 15 7.10 16.28 -8.45
C PRO A 15 7.54 16.32 -6.97
N PRO A 16 8.55 17.14 -6.62
CA PRO A 16 9.15 18.20 -7.44
C PRO A 16 10.34 17.75 -8.32
N GLY A 17 10.69 16.47 -8.38
CA GLY A 17 11.74 15.94 -9.25
C GLY A 17 13.16 16.43 -8.92
N LYS A 18 13.42 16.91 -7.70
CA LYS A 18 14.67 17.57 -7.33
C LYS A 18 15.12 17.28 -5.91
N GLY A 19 16.42 17.50 -5.66
CA GLY A 19 17.03 17.34 -4.34
C GLY A 19 17.76 16.00 -4.21
N GLY A 20 17.59 15.36 -3.06
CA GLY A 20 18.24 14.12 -2.66
C GLY A 20 17.91 13.78 -1.21
N ILE A 21 18.73 12.94 -0.57
CA ILE A 21 18.46 12.41 0.77
C ILE A 21 18.22 13.49 1.84
N TRP A 22 18.96 14.60 1.78
CA TRP A 22 18.81 15.72 2.72
C TRP A 22 17.45 16.41 2.60
N LEU A 23 16.98 16.62 1.37
CA LEU A 23 15.66 17.19 1.13
C LEU A 23 14.56 16.19 1.53
N ALA A 24 14.74 14.89 1.24
CA ALA A 24 13.83 13.84 1.68
C ALA A 24 13.67 13.85 3.21
N GLN A 25 14.78 13.93 3.94
CA GLN A 25 14.78 13.98 5.41
C GLN A 25 14.14 15.27 5.96
N LYS A 26 14.37 16.41 5.29
CA LYS A 26 13.70 17.67 5.60
C LYS A 26 12.19 17.52 5.42
N MET A 27 11.74 17.05 4.26
CA MET A 27 10.31 16.79 3.97
C MET A 27 9.69 15.84 4.99
N PHE A 28 10.35 14.72 5.27
CA PHE A 28 9.90 13.75 6.27
C PHE A 28 9.61 14.40 7.63
N ARG A 29 10.55 15.21 8.14
CA ARG A 29 10.38 15.92 9.42
C ARG A 29 9.24 16.94 9.37
N HIS A 30 9.11 17.68 8.27
CA HIS A 30 8.04 18.67 8.11
C HIS A 30 6.67 18.02 7.98
N LEU A 31 6.54 16.91 7.25
CA LEU A 31 5.30 16.15 7.15
C LEU A 31 4.85 15.61 8.52
N ALA A 32 5.78 15.07 9.32
CA ALA A 32 5.45 14.64 10.68
C ALA A 32 5.02 15.81 11.58
N LYS A 33 5.67 16.97 11.48
CA LYS A 33 5.26 18.19 12.21
C LYS A 33 3.89 18.70 11.76
N ALA A 34 3.64 18.70 10.45
CA ALA A 34 2.38 19.13 9.85
C ALA A 34 1.23 18.23 10.30
N HIS A 35 1.41 16.91 10.25
CA HIS A 35 0.46 15.92 10.78
C HIS A 35 0.06 16.22 12.22
N LYS A 36 1.05 16.44 13.10
CA LYS A 36 0.79 16.75 14.52
C LYS A 36 0.02 18.05 14.73
N LYS A 37 0.32 19.08 13.93
CA LYS A 37 -0.40 20.36 13.97
C LYS A 37 -1.83 20.20 13.47
N ALA A 38 -2.02 19.50 12.35
CA ALA A 38 -3.34 19.22 11.79
C ALA A 38 -4.21 18.43 12.77
N PHE A 39 -3.67 17.36 13.37
CA PHE A 39 -4.36 16.57 14.39
C PHE A 39 -4.85 17.46 15.55
N LYS A 40 -3.97 18.29 16.13
CA LYS A 40 -4.34 19.21 17.22
C LYS A 40 -5.41 20.23 16.79
N ALA A 41 -5.29 20.79 15.58
CA ALA A 41 -6.23 21.76 15.07
C ALA A 41 -7.62 21.16 14.86
N ILE A 42 -7.70 19.96 14.27
CA ILE A 42 -8.96 19.24 14.05
C ILE A 42 -9.60 18.87 15.39
N LYS A 43 -8.83 18.27 16.31
CA LYS A 43 -9.33 17.87 17.64
C LYS A 43 -9.79 19.05 18.50
N LYS A 44 -9.25 20.26 18.27
CA LYS A 44 -9.73 21.48 18.93
C LYS A 44 -11.13 21.88 18.45
N ILE A 45 -11.46 21.61 17.18
CA ILE A 45 -12.77 21.92 16.59
C ILE A 45 -13.79 20.87 17.01
N ASN A 46 -13.45 19.59 16.84
CA ASN A 46 -14.29 18.48 17.26
C ASN A 46 -13.41 17.31 17.73
N PRO A 47 -13.42 16.96 19.03
CA PRO A 47 -12.59 15.88 19.57
C PRO A 47 -12.99 14.49 19.06
N ASP A 48 -14.23 14.30 18.61
CA ASP A 48 -14.79 13.00 18.19
C ASP A 48 -14.37 12.62 16.76
N LEU A 49 -13.92 13.59 15.94
CA LEU A 49 -13.45 13.32 14.58
C LEU A 49 -12.18 12.45 14.62
N GLN A 50 -12.22 11.30 13.97
CA GLN A 50 -11.05 10.44 13.82
C GLN A 50 -10.05 11.03 12.84
N VAL A 51 -8.79 11.13 13.26
CA VAL A 51 -7.67 11.66 12.48
C VAL A 51 -6.51 10.68 12.53
N SER A 52 -6.01 10.33 11.35
CA SER A 52 -4.86 9.44 11.20
C SER A 52 -4.10 9.74 9.90
N ILE A 53 -3.31 8.77 9.46
CA ILE A 53 -2.49 8.76 8.27
C ILE A 53 -2.79 7.52 7.43
N ALA A 54 -2.75 7.66 6.11
CA ALA A 54 -2.62 6.55 5.18
C ALA A 54 -1.14 6.30 4.87
N LYS A 55 -0.64 5.11 5.19
CA LYS A 55 0.78 4.79 5.09
C LYS A 55 1.03 3.53 4.27
N ASN A 56 1.84 3.69 3.23
CA ASN A 56 2.46 2.59 2.49
C ASN A 56 3.41 1.79 3.39
N ASN A 57 3.12 0.50 3.57
CA ASN A 57 4.00 -0.47 4.23
C ASN A 57 4.30 -1.65 3.29
N PHE A 58 5.53 -2.16 3.38
CA PHE A 58 5.94 -3.38 2.70
C PHE A 58 6.11 -4.52 3.72
N TYR A 59 5.80 -5.74 3.30
CA TYR A 59 6.30 -6.92 4.00
C TYR A 59 7.74 -7.20 3.54
N TYR A 60 8.67 -7.40 4.47
CA TYR A 60 10.04 -7.80 4.16
C TYR A 60 10.16 -9.30 4.39
N ASN A 61 10.33 -10.09 3.34
CA ASN A 61 10.37 -11.54 3.42
C ASN A 61 11.80 -12.01 3.76
N TYR A 62 12.04 -12.25 5.05
CA TYR A 62 13.34 -12.72 5.54
C TYR A 62 13.61 -14.20 5.26
N ARG A 63 12.59 -14.99 4.91
CA ARG A 63 12.67 -16.47 4.86
C ARG A 63 13.46 -17.00 3.67
N THR A 64 13.69 -16.16 2.67
CA THR A 64 14.28 -16.53 1.38
C THR A 64 15.78 -16.31 1.32
N THR A 65 16.41 -15.84 2.41
CA THR A 65 17.86 -15.69 2.49
C THR A 65 18.39 -16.07 3.86
N LYS A 66 19.60 -16.65 3.88
CA LYS A 66 20.40 -16.86 5.11
C LYS A 66 21.53 -15.84 5.24
N ASN A 67 21.65 -14.88 4.33
CA ASN A 67 22.75 -13.92 4.34
C ASN A 67 22.52 -12.85 5.45
N PRO A 68 23.39 -12.77 6.46
CA PRO A 68 23.19 -11.89 7.61
C PRO A 68 23.23 -10.40 7.24
N PHE A 69 24.01 -10.00 6.23
CA PHE A 69 24.06 -8.61 5.77
C PHE A 69 22.76 -8.19 5.08
N LYS A 70 22.16 -9.10 4.29
CA LYS A 70 20.84 -8.84 3.69
C LYS A 70 19.76 -8.71 4.76
N ILE A 71 19.77 -9.58 5.77
CA ILE A 71 18.84 -9.54 6.90
C ILE A 71 18.99 -8.23 7.69
N LEU A 72 20.23 -7.84 8.01
CA LEU A 72 20.50 -6.58 8.71
C LEU A 72 20.05 -5.36 7.89
N GLY A 73 20.38 -5.32 6.60
CA GLY A 73 19.96 -4.26 5.69
C GLY A 73 18.43 -4.13 5.61
N ALA A 74 17.74 -5.26 5.52
CA ALA A 74 16.28 -5.29 5.52
C ALA A 74 15.67 -4.84 6.85
N PHE A 75 16.26 -5.22 7.99
CA PHE A 75 15.83 -4.74 9.30
C PHE A 75 15.95 -3.21 9.40
N VAL A 76 17.06 -2.64 8.91
CA VAL A 76 17.26 -1.19 8.87
C VAL A 76 16.25 -0.53 7.93
N ALA A 77 16.09 -1.05 6.71
CA ALA A 77 15.12 -0.52 5.75
C ALA A 77 13.68 -0.58 6.27
N HIS A 78 13.29 -1.69 6.88
CA HIS A 78 12.01 -1.89 7.56
C HIS A 78 11.78 -0.86 8.66
N PHE A 79 12.77 -0.61 9.52
CA PHE A 79 12.66 0.39 10.56
C PHE A 79 12.39 1.78 9.99
N PHE A 80 13.20 2.22 9.02
CA PHE A 80 13.06 3.55 8.42
C PHE A 80 11.78 3.69 7.59
N TRP A 81 11.40 2.63 6.85
CA TRP A 81 10.25 2.66 5.96
C TRP A 81 8.94 2.43 6.72
N ASN A 82 8.76 1.30 7.40
CA ASN A 82 7.51 0.93 8.05
C ASN A 82 7.32 1.63 9.39
N THR A 83 8.37 1.69 10.22
CA THR A 83 8.21 1.96 11.65
C THR A 83 8.43 3.42 12.05
N LEU A 84 9.46 4.08 11.52
CA LEU A 84 9.96 5.36 12.06
C LEU A 84 8.89 6.46 12.02
N PHE A 85 8.18 6.63 10.88
CA PHE A 85 7.17 7.68 10.76
C PHE A 85 6.02 7.47 11.76
N LEU A 86 5.51 6.24 11.89
CA LEU A 86 4.46 5.91 12.84
C LEU A 86 4.91 6.14 14.29
N LYS A 87 6.14 5.76 14.65
CA LYS A 87 6.71 6.04 15.97
C LYS A 87 6.72 7.55 16.28
N LEU A 88 7.04 8.39 15.31
CA LEU A 88 7.09 9.84 15.49
C LEU A 88 5.73 10.47 15.75
N ILE A 89 4.66 9.93 15.16
CA ILE A 89 3.29 10.50 15.27
C ILE A 89 2.36 9.67 16.16
N ARG A 90 2.86 8.63 16.84
CA ARG A 90 2.03 7.63 17.56
C ARG A 90 1.01 8.18 18.55
N LYS A 91 1.21 9.41 19.06
CA LYS A 91 0.30 10.09 19.99
C LYS A 91 -0.77 10.95 19.29
N GLN A 92 -0.80 10.93 17.96
CA GLN A 92 -1.65 11.74 17.07
C GLN A 92 -2.27 10.83 16.01
N LEU A 93 -2.78 9.67 16.42
CA LEU A 93 -3.40 8.66 15.58
C LEU A 93 -4.61 8.10 16.33
N ASP A 94 -5.79 8.18 15.74
CA ASP A 94 -6.99 7.52 16.26
C ASP A 94 -7.18 6.10 15.66
N PHE A 95 -6.54 5.84 14.52
CA PHE A 95 -6.50 4.54 13.82
C PHE A 95 -5.17 4.44 13.04
N ILE A 96 -4.96 3.42 12.23
CA ILE A 96 -3.86 3.34 11.24
C ILE A 96 -4.45 3.07 9.85
N GLY A 97 -4.19 3.96 8.89
CA GLY A 97 -4.44 3.70 7.47
C GLY A 97 -3.26 2.95 6.85
N LEU A 98 -3.51 1.77 6.29
CA LEU A 98 -2.55 0.94 5.57
C LEU A 98 -2.79 1.02 4.06
N ASN A 99 -1.79 1.48 3.33
CA ASN A 99 -1.71 1.27 1.88
C ASN A 99 -0.78 0.07 1.64
N HIS A 100 -1.22 -0.93 0.89
CA HIS A 100 -0.44 -2.14 0.67
C HIS A 100 -0.66 -2.73 -0.72
N TYR A 101 0.44 -2.98 -1.42
CA TYR A 101 0.45 -3.54 -2.77
C TYR A 101 1.48 -4.68 -2.86
N ASN A 102 2.71 -4.39 -2.45
CA ASN A 102 3.87 -5.24 -2.71
C ASN A 102 4.61 -5.66 -1.44
N TYR A 103 5.57 -6.55 -1.63
CA TYR A 103 6.54 -6.98 -0.63
C TYR A 103 7.97 -6.88 -1.17
N ILE A 104 8.94 -6.97 -0.26
CA ILE A 104 10.36 -7.00 -0.58
C ILE A 104 10.88 -8.41 -0.26
N ASP A 105 11.26 -9.14 -1.31
CA ASP A 105 11.93 -10.44 -1.19
C ASP A 105 13.44 -10.24 -0.97
N LEU A 106 14.03 -10.85 0.06
CA LEU A 106 15.48 -10.72 0.34
C LEU A 106 16.33 -11.79 -0.35
N GLY A 107 15.70 -12.84 -0.87
CA GLY A 107 16.35 -13.90 -1.64
C GLY A 107 16.80 -13.41 -3.02
N SER A 108 16.07 -12.47 -3.61
CA SER A 108 16.44 -11.79 -4.85
C SER A 108 17.59 -10.80 -4.63
N LYS A 109 18.19 -10.27 -5.72
CA LYS A 109 19.18 -9.19 -5.60
C LYS A 109 18.52 -8.03 -4.84
N ILE A 110 19.16 -7.50 -3.81
CA ILE A 110 18.64 -6.32 -3.09
C ILE A 110 18.50 -5.21 -4.12
N LYS A 111 17.25 -4.92 -4.49
CA LYS A 111 16.94 -3.83 -5.42
C LYS A 111 17.22 -2.51 -4.72
N LYS A 112 17.88 -1.58 -5.42
CA LYS A 112 17.98 -0.18 -4.93
C LYS A 112 16.56 0.39 -4.77
N ILE A 113 16.37 1.42 -3.94
CA ILE A 113 15.04 2.03 -3.73
C ILE A 113 14.37 2.45 -5.05
N GLU A 114 15.17 2.91 -6.01
CA GLU A 114 14.76 3.25 -7.38
C GLU A 114 14.29 2.04 -8.19
N GLU A 115 14.82 0.86 -7.88
CA GLU A 115 14.53 -0.41 -8.54
C GLU A 115 13.38 -1.19 -7.87
N ILE A 116 12.87 -0.75 -6.70
CA ILE A 116 11.74 -1.40 -6.01
C ILE A 116 10.45 -1.43 -6.87
N HIS A 117 10.38 -0.61 -7.91
CA HIS A 117 9.30 -0.60 -8.90
C HIS A 117 9.65 -1.32 -10.23
N LEU A 118 10.86 -1.85 -10.38
CA LEU A 118 11.30 -2.48 -11.64
C LEU A 118 11.07 -4.00 -11.60
N PRO A 119 10.31 -4.56 -12.57
CA PRO A 119 10.09 -6.00 -12.65
C PRO A 119 11.41 -6.73 -12.94
N ASP A 120 11.71 -7.77 -12.16
CA ASP A 120 12.78 -8.72 -12.50
C ASP A 120 12.25 -9.99 -13.16
N GLY A 121 10.93 -10.29 -13.09
CA GLY A 121 10.20 -11.22 -13.98
C GLY A 121 10.78 -12.63 -14.20
N LYS A 122 11.82 -13.01 -13.46
CA LYS A 122 12.74 -14.10 -13.81
C LYS A 122 12.34 -15.46 -13.25
N ASP A 123 11.33 -15.53 -12.38
CA ASP A 123 11.08 -16.71 -11.55
C ASP A 123 9.65 -17.29 -11.68
N ASN A 124 8.99 -17.23 -12.85
CA ASN A 124 7.61 -17.74 -13.07
C ASN A 124 6.54 -17.17 -12.12
N LYS A 125 6.78 -15.99 -11.55
CA LYS A 125 5.88 -15.39 -10.56
C LYS A 125 4.74 -14.64 -11.24
N LEU A 126 3.56 -14.66 -10.62
CA LEU A 126 2.41 -13.89 -11.10
C LEU A 126 2.66 -12.40 -10.87
N VAL A 127 2.68 -11.63 -11.95
CA VAL A 127 2.92 -10.18 -11.93
C VAL A 127 1.75 -9.42 -12.55
N SER A 128 1.52 -8.22 -12.04
CA SER A 128 0.58 -7.24 -12.58
C SER A 128 1.11 -6.55 -13.84
N ASP A 129 0.28 -5.75 -14.50
CA ASP A 129 0.67 -5.01 -15.72
C ASP A 129 1.77 -3.96 -15.48
N ILE A 130 1.93 -3.52 -14.23
CA ILE A 130 3.03 -2.64 -13.79
C ILE A 130 4.29 -3.44 -13.38
N GLY A 131 4.25 -4.76 -13.48
CA GLY A 131 5.38 -5.63 -13.16
C GLY A 131 5.56 -5.93 -11.68
N TRP A 132 4.59 -5.55 -10.83
CA TRP A 132 4.63 -5.91 -9.41
C TRP A 132 4.17 -7.34 -9.20
N GLU A 133 4.95 -8.10 -8.44
CA GLU A 133 4.61 -9.46 -8.02
C GLU A 133 3.40 -9.47 -7.07
N ILE A 134 2.44 -10.35 -7.35
CA ILE A 134 1.25 -10.55 -6.53
C ILE A 134 1.55 -11.60 -5.47
N TYR A 135 1.60 -11.18 -4.21
CA TYR A 135 1.89 -12.07 -3.08
C TYR A 135 0.92 -11.81 -1.92
N PRO A 136 -0.30 -12.38 -1.95
CA PRO A 136 -1.34 -12.11 -0.96
C PRO A 136 -0.90 -12.18 0.51
N PRO A 137 -0.07 -13.16 0.96
CA PRO A 137 0.35 -13.23 2.36
C PRO A 137 1.06 -11.98 2.89
N SER A 138 1.59 -11.09 2.04
CA SER A 138 2.24 -9.85 2.49
C SER A 138 1.31 -8.94 3.28
N ILE A 139 0.02 -8.86 2.91
CA ILE A 139 -0.93 -7.99 3.63
C ILE A 139 -1.17 -8.50 5.05
N TYR A 140 -1.30 -9.82 5.21
CA TYR A 140 -1.43 -10.47 6.52
C TYR A 140 -0.24 -10.13 7.42
N TYR A 141 1.00 -10.27 6.94
CA TYR A 141 2.17 -9.96 7.74
C TYR A 141 2.28 -8.48 8.10
N CYS A 142 1.91 -7.57 7.19
CA CYS A 142 1.82 -6.14 7.49
C CYS A 142 0.80 -5.85 8.60
N LEU A 143 -0.39 -6.45 8.53
CA LEU A 143 -1.45 -6.30 9.53
C LEU A 143 -1.01 -6.83 10.90
N LYS A 144 -0.39 -8.02 10.95
CA LYS A 144 0.19 -8.58 12.19
C LYS A 144 1.25 -7.66 12.79
N GLU A 145 2.07 -7.02 11.96
CA GLU A 145 3.08 -6.08 12.44
C GLU A 145 2.45 -4.80 13.04
N LEU A 146 1.36 -4.32 12.45
CA LEU A 146 0.64 -3.13 12.91
C LEU A 146 -0.17 -3.38 14.18
N LYS A 147 -0.51 -4.64 14.50
CA LYS A 147 -1.21 -5.02 15.75
C LYS A 147 -0.56 -4.43 17.01
N LYS A 148 0.78 -4.30 17.03
CA LYS A 148 1.54 -3.75 18.17
C LYS A 148 1.17 -2.31 18.56
N TYR A 149 0.50 -1.57 17.68
CA TYR A 149 0.05 -0.21 17.97
C TYR A 149 -1.25 -0.16 18.77
N ASN A 150 -1.99 -1.28 18.90
CA ASN A 150 -3.27 -1.36 19.60
C ASN A 150 -4.25 -0.26 19.15
N LEU A 151 -4.32 -0.03 17.84
CA LEU A 151 -5.23 0.91 17.19
C LEU A 151 -6.00 0.19 16.09
N PRO A 152 -7.24 0.61 15.79
CA PRO A 152 -7.98 0.12 14.64
C PRO A 152 -7.20 0.33 13.34
N ILE A 153 -7.33 -0.60 12.40
CA ILE A 153 -6.65 -0.53 11.10
C ILE A 153 -7.67 -0.44 9.98
N TYR A 154 -7.49 0.51 9.08
CA TYR A 154 -8.19 0.56 7.80
C TYR A 154 -7.19 0.30 6.69
N ILE A 155 -7.45 -0.67 5.82
CA ILE A 155 -6.68 -0.81 4.58
C ILE A 155 -7.20 0.26 3.62
N THR A 156 -6.52 1.40 3.57
CA THR A 156 -6.93 2.59 2.82
C THR A 156 -6.65 2.46 1.32
N GLU A 157 -5.67 1.63 0.93
CA GLU A 157 -5.42 1.29 -0.47
C GLU A 157 -4.87 -0.14 -0.58
N SER A 158 -5.44 -0.91 -1.51
CA SER A 158 -4.90 -2.19 -1.97
C SER A 158 -5.52 -2.53 -3.33
N GLY A 159 -4.72 -2.89 -4.31
CA GLY A 159 -5.20 -3.11 -5.68
C GLY A 159 -4.15 -3.62 -6.64
N VAL A 160 -4.55 -3.81 -7.90
CA VAL A 160 -3.68 -4.36 -8.94
C VAL A 160 -3.88 -3.66 -10.29
N ALA A 161 -2.76 -3.35 -10.96
CA ALA A 161 -2.76 -2.92 -12.35
C ALA A 161 -3.08 -4.11 -13.26
N ASP A 162 -4.25 -4.10 -13.91
CA ASP A 162 -4.75 -5.21 -14.71
C ASP A 162 -5.77 -4.72 -15.74
N ALA A 163 -5.29 -4.20 -16.86
CA ALA A 163 -6.10 -3.59 -17.90
C ALA A 163 -7.15 -4.54 -18.49
N LYS A 164 -6.88 -5.85 -18.48
CA LYS A 164 -7.75 -6.88 -19.05
C LYS A 164 -8.68 -7.54 -18.03
N ASP A 165 -8.62 -7.13 -16.76
CA ASP A 165 -9.43 -7.66 -15.65
C ASP A 165 -9.27 -9.19 -15.42
N LYS A 166 -8.09 -9.73 -15.77
CA LYS A 166 -7.82 -11.18 -15.68
C LYS A 166 -7.38 -11.63 -14.29
N LEU A 167 -6.73 -10.74 -13.55
CA LEU A 167 -6.09 -11.00 -12.25
C LEU A 167 -6.88 -10.37 -11.11
N ARG A 168 -7.54 -9.23 -11.36
CA ARG A 168 -8.12 -8.36 -10.34
C ARG A 168 -9.13 -9.05 -9.44
N LYS A 169 -10.02 -9.87 -10.01
CA LYS A 169 -10.99 -10.65 -9.22
C LYS A 169 -10.29 -11.56 -8.21
N LYS A 170 -9.31 -12.34 -8.67
CA LYS A 170 -8.53 -13.24 -7.83
C LYS A 170 -7.68 -12.49 -6.81
N PHE A 171 -7.06 -11.38 -7.21
CA PHE A 171 -6.33 -10.50 -6.30
C PHE A 171 -7.20 -10.04 -5.13
N ILE A 172 -8.41 -9.54 -5.42
CA ILE A 172 -9.35 -9.07 -4.38
C ILE A 172 -9.69 -10.20 -3.41
N HIS A 173 -10.07 -11.37 -3.93
CA HIS A 173 -10.40 -12.53 -3.09
C HIS A 173 -9.23 -12.94 -2.21
N ASP A 174 -8.06 -13.20 -2.80
CA ASP A 174 -6.92 -13.73 -2.07
C ASP A 174 -6.40 -12.74 -1.01
N TYR A 175 -6.39 -11.42 -1.31
CA TYR A 175 -5.98 -10.42 -0.32
C TYR A 175 -6.99 -10.29 0.82
N LEU A 176 -8.29 -10.32 0.53
CA LEU A 176 -9.31 -10.28 1.58
C LEU A 176 -9.30 -11.55 2.45
N GLU A 177 -8.99 -12.72 1.89
CA GLU A 177 -8.78 -13.95 2.67
C GLU A 177 -7.65 -13.76 3.71
N GLN A 178 -6.54 -13.13 3.31
CA GLN A 178 -5.44 -12.82 4.22
C GLN A 178 -5.81 -11.75 5.26
N VAL A 179 -6.68 -10.80 4.93
CA VAL A 179 -7.25 -9.84 5.88
C VAL A 179 -8.14 -10.56 6.90
N LEU A 180 -9.03 -11.44 6.45
CA LEU A 180 -9.89 -12.25 7.33
C LEU A 180 -9.05 -13.12 8.27
N ARG A 181 -7.98 -13.74 7.75
CA ARG A 181 -7.02 -14.48 8.59
C ARG A 181 -6.43 -13.59 9.69
N ALA A 182 -6.02 -12.37 9.37
CA ALA A 182 -5.49 -11.43 10.37
C ALA A 182 -6.54 -11.06 11.43
N ILE A 183 -7.79 -10.81 11.01
CA ILE A 183 -8.93 -10.54 11.89
C ILE A 183 -9.17 -11.72 12.85
N ASN A 184 -9.21 -12.94 12.33
CA ASN A 184 -9.40 -14.16 13.12
C ASN A 184 -8.27 -14.40 14.14
N GLU A 185 -7.07 -13.83 13.91
CA GLU A 185 -5.96 -13.83 14.85
C GLU A 185 -5.88 -12.56 15.74
N GLY A 186 -7.00 -11.85 15.85
CA GLY A 186 -7.22 -10.72 16.74
C GLY A 186 -6.55 -9.42 16.31
N VAL A 187 -6.34 -9.20 15.01
CA VAL A 187 -5.99 -7.86 14.49
C VAL A 187 -7.28 -7.07 14.29
N ASP A 188 -7.34 -5.87 14.86
CA ASP A 188 -8.52 -4.99 14.76
C ASP A 188 -8.57 -4.27 13.40
N VAL A 189 -9.11 -4.94 12.38
CA VAL A 189 -9.29 -4.36 11.04
C VAL A 189 -10.74 -3.92 10.88
N GLN A 190 -10.95 -2.63 10.60
CA GLN A 190 -12.26 -1.98 10.55
C GLN A 190 -12.74 -1.68 9.12
N GLY A 191 -11.89 -1.83 8.10
CA GLY A 191 -12.33 -1.64 6.73
C GLY A 191 -11.25 -1.89 5.69
N TYR A 192 -11.71 -2.11 4.45
CA TYR A 192 -10.88 -2.33 3.28
C TYR A 192 -11.39 -1.47 2.12
N PHE A 193 -10.50 -0.67 1.56
CA PHE A 193 -10.76 0.20 0.41
C PHE A 193 -9.92 -0.29 -0.76
N TYR A 194 -10.61 -0.79 -1.80
CA TYR A 194 -9.95 -1.22 -3.02
C TYR A 194 -9.44 -0.01 -3.82
N TRP A 195 -8.15 -0.04 -4.22
CA TRP A 195 -7.58 0.92 -5.15
C TRP A 195 -7.67 0.38 -6.59
N SER A 196 -8.47 0.95 -7.48
CA SER A 196 -9.25 2.19 -7.37
C SER A 196 -10.68 2.00 -7.87
N LEU A 197 -11.54 2.99 -7.62
CA LEU A 197 -12.89 3.00 -8.21
C LEU A 197 -12.82 3.14 -9.74
N LEU A 198 -12.10 4.15 -10.23
CA LEU A 198 -11.95 4.47 -11.64
C LEU A 198 -10.51 4.27 -12.11
N ASP A 199 -10.34 3.89 -13.37
CA ASP A 199 -9.08 4.10 -14.06
C ASP A 199 -8.73 5.59 -14.08
N ASN A 200 -7.50 5.93 -13.68
CA ASN A 200 -7.09 7.29 -13.43
C ASN A 200 -5.64 7.54 -13.89
N PHE A 201 -5.11 8.71 -13.58
CA PHE A 201 -3.73 9.09 -13.85
C PHE A 201 -2.79 8.48 -12.80
N GLU A 202 -2.06 7.43 -13.16
CA GLU A 202 -1.15 6.70 -12.28
C GLU A 202 0.25 7.34 -12.30
N TRP A 203 0.33 8.58 -11.81
CA TRP A 203 1.59 9.29 -11.58
C TRP A 203 2.53 9.30 -12.80
N ALA A 204 3.76 8.80 -12.64
CA ALA A 204 4.77 8.78 -13.70
C ALA A 204 4.43 7.82 -14.86
N ASP A 205 3.54 6.85 -14.63
CA ASP A 205 3.06 5.91 -15.65
C ASP A 205 1.89 6.48 -16.47
N GLY A 206 1.40 7.66 -16.10
CA GLY A 206 0.30 8.35 -16.76
C GLY A 206 -0.97 7.49 -16.79
N PHE A 207 -1.64 7.46 -17.94
CA PHE A 207 -2.92 6.75 -18.11
C PHE A 207 -2.77 5.28 -18.54
N LYS A 208 -1.53 4.76 -18.57
CA LYS A 208 -1.22 3.41 -19.06
C LYS A 208 -1.69 2.32 -18.09
N MET A 209 -1.48 2.53 -16.80
CA MET A 209 -1.78 1.55 -15.76
C MET A 209 -3.25 1.64 -15.35
N LYS A 210 -3.91 0.48 -15.27
CA LYS A 210 -5.35 0.37 -15.02
C LYS A 210 -5.60 -0.30 -13.68
N PHE A 211 -5.87 0.48 -12.63
CA PHE A 211 -6.22 -0.03 -11.30
C PHE A 211 -7.73 -0.10 -11.06
N GLY A 212 -8.54 0.57 -11.90
CA GLY A 212 -9.95 0.81 -11.66
C GLY A 212 -10.82 -0.43 -11.70
N LEU A 213 -11.76 -0.52 -10.78
CA LEU A 213 -12.95 -1.38 -10.88
C LEU A 213 -13.86 -0.95 -12.04
N ILE A 214 -13.76 0.31 -12.48
CA ILE A 214 -14.52 0.86 -13.60
C ILE A 214 -13.53 1.41 -14.62
N GLU A 215 -13.62 0.91 -15.84
CA GLU A 215 -12.91 1.45 -16.99
C GLU A 215 -13.39 2.87 -17.30
N VAL A 216 -12.45 3.72 -17.71
CA VAL A 216 -12.77 5.03 -18.27
C VAL A 216 -12.18 5.14 -19.67
N ASP A 217 -13.05 5.35 -20.66
CA ASP A 217 -12.62 5.86 -21.97
C ASP A 217 -12.28 7.35 -21.80
N TYR A 218 -11.01 7.72 -21.89
CA TYR A 218 -10.61 9.11 -21.66
C TYR A 218 -11.03 10.08 -22.77
N LYS A 219 -11.33 9.59 -23.99
CA LYS A 219 -11.81 10.44 -25.08
C LYS A 219 -13.29 10.79 -24.89
N THR A 220 -14.10 9.78 -24.57
CA THR A 220 -15.57 9.95 -24.48
C THR A 220 -16.08 10.13 -23.06
N GLN A 221 -15.23 9.88 -22.05
CA GLN A 221 -15.61 9.81 -20.63
C GLN A 221 -16.64 8.71 -20.33
N LYS A 222 -16.84 7.74 -21.23
CA LYS A 222 -17.70 6.59 -20.96
C LYS A 222 -17.10 5.71 -19.86
N ARG A 223 -17.96 5.22 -18.95
CA ARG A 223 -17.59 4.31 -17.85
C ARG A 223 -18.10 2.90 -18.13
N THR A 224 -17.23 1.90 -17.94
CA THR A 224 -17.58 0.48 -18.11
C THR A 224 -17.20 -0.30 -16.84
N VAL A 225 -18.19 -0.87 -16.16
CA VAL A 225 -17.99 -1.65 -14.93
C VAL A 225 -17.31 -2.98 -15.27
N ARG A 226 -16.22 -3.30 -14.56
CA ARG A 226 -15.47 -4.55 -14.74
C ARG A 226 -16.13 -5.73 -14.04
N GLU A 227 -15.77 -6.95 -14.43
CA GLU A 227 -16.28 -8.17 -13.78
C GLU A 227 -15.75 -8.30 -12.35
N SER A 228 -14.52 -7.85 -12.09
CA SER A 228 -13.99 -7.73 -10.73
C SER A 228 -14.81 -6.80 -9.83
N ALA A 229 -15.43 -5.75 -10.41
CA ALA A 229 -16.23 -4.80 -9.67
C ALA A 229 -17.56 -5.39 -9.23
N LYS A 230 -18.18 -6.19 -10.09
CA LYS A 230 -19.37 -6.98 -9.74
C LYS A 230 -19.07 -7.97 -8.62
N TYR A 231 -17.93 -8.65 -8.71
CA TYR A 231 -17.47 -9.53 -7.64
C TYR A 231 -17.26 -8.77 -6.32
N TYR A 232 -16.54 -7.64 -6.34
CA TYR A 232 -16.30 -6.84 -5.14
C TYR A 232 -17.60 -6.28 -4.54
N ALA A 233 -18.55 -5.84 -5.38
CA ALA A 233 -19.86 -5.40 -4.95
C ALA A 233 -20.63 -6.52 -4.23
N GLU A 234 -20.55 -7.76 -4.73
CA GLU A 234 -21.20 -8.91 -4.11
C GLU A 234 -20.58 -9.25 -2.74
N VAL A 235 -19.25 -9.20 -2.63
CA VAL A 235 -18.54 -9.37 -1.35
C VAL A 235 -18.98 -8.31 -0.35
N CYS A 236 -19.00 -7.03 -0.75
CA CYS A 236 -19.46 -5.94 0.11
C CYS A 236 -20.92 -6.07 0.53
N LYS A 237 -21.79 -6.51 -0.39
CA LYS A 237 -23.23 -6.70 -0.12
C LYS A 237 -23.49 -7.84 0.85
N ARG A 238 -22.75 -8.95 0.71
CA ARG A 238 -22.95 -10.15 1.54
C ARG A 238 -22.18 -10.10 2.86
N GLY A 239 -21.11 -9.32 2.94
CA GLY A 239 -20.20 -9.30 4.09
C GLY A 239 -19.37 -10.58 4.23
N ILE A 240 -19.30 -11.41 3.20
CA ILE A 240 -18.53 -12.67 3.15
C ILE A 240 -17.85 -12.82 1.78
N LEU A 241 -16.76 -13.56 1.72
CA LEU A 241 -16.10 -13.88 0.46
C LEU A 241 -16.98 -14.80 -0.39
N ALA A 242 -17.23 -14.38 -1.63
CA ALA A 242 -17.89 -15.22 -2.61
C ALA A 242 -16.85 -16.16 -3.25
N GLU A 243 -17.23 -17.41 -3.51
CA GLU A 243 -16.36 -18.35 -4.21
C GLU A 243 -16.04 -17.84 -5.62
N ILE A 244 -14.77 -17.99 -6.02
CA ILE A 244 -14.35 -17.77 -7.40
C ILE A 244 -14.45 -19.10 -8.14
N LYS A 245 -15.25 -19.11 -9.22
CA LYS A 245 -15.32 -20.22 -10.19
C LYS A 245 -14.19 -20.13 -11.21
#